data_AF-A0A2D7FQM1-F1
#
_entry.id   AF-A0A2D7FQM1-F1
#
_cell.length_a   1.000
_cell.length_b   1.000
_cell.length_c   1.000
_cell.angle_alpha   90.00
_cell.angle_beta   90.00
_cell.angle_gamma   90.00
#
_symmetry.space_group_name_H-M   'P 1'
#
loop_
_entity.id
_entity.type
_entity.pdbx_description
1 polymer ?
#
loop_
_entity_poly.entity_id
_entity_poly.type
_entity_poly.pdbx_seq_one_letter_code
_entity_poly.pdbx_strand_id
1 'polypeptide(L)'
;MVWDLPTRLFHWGFVVSIVGAYISGERGAIDAHEYFGLAACGLLVFRLIWGFVGHETARFKNFLKGPRLIFAYLRDILRRQTTPHAGHNPLGALAVIALLGLMGAMSVTGLWTGDDILYEA
;
A
#
# COMPACT_ATOMS: atom_id res chain seq x y z
N MET A 1 0.53 -18.58 -14.30
CA MET A 1 0.50 -18.50 -12.82
C MET A 1 -0.09 -17.14 -12.48
N VAL A 2 -1.24 -17.08 -11.79
CA VAL A 2 -2.14 -15.89 -11.75
C VAL A 2 -1.62 -14.77 -10.82
N TRP A 3 -0.48 -14.97 -10.16
CA TRP A 3 0.14 -13.97 -9.28
C TRP A 3 1.60 -13.73 -9.67
N ASP A 4 1.87 -12.50 -10.12
CA ASP A 4 3.19 -12.05 -10.52
C ASP A 4 4.17 -12.12 -9.34
N LEU A 5 5.32 -12.77 -9.55
CA LEU A 5 6.38 -12.92 -8.54
C LEU A 5 6.79 -11.57 -7.89
N PRO A 6 6.93 -10.46 -8.64
CA PRO A 6 7.30 -9.17 -8.06
C PRO A 6 6.26 -8.60 -7.11
N THR A 7 4.96 -8.85 -7.37
CA THR A 7 3.87 -8.40 -6.50
C THR A 7 3.89 -9.14 -5.16
N ARG A 8 4.25 -10.43 -5.17
CA ARG A 8 4.41 -11.23 -3.93
C ARG A 8 5.60 -10.77 -3.11
N LEU A 9 6.74 -10.51 -3.77
CA LEU A 9 7.93 -9.99 -3.11
C LEU A 9 7.67 -8.63 -2.47
N PHE A 10 6.98 -7.73 -3.18
CA PHE A 10 6.49 -6.48 -2.59
C PHE A 10 5.63 -6.74 -1.37
N HIS A 11 4.60 -7.59 -1.48
CA HIS A 11 3.65 -7.80 -0.38
C HIS A 11 4.33 -8.31 0.89
N TRP A 12 5.16 -9.35 0.77
CA TRP A 12 5.87 -9.91 1.92
C TRP A 12 6.96 -8.97 2.44
N GLY A 13 7.70 -8.29 1.56
CA GLY A 13 8.65 -7.27 1.96
C GLY A 13 7.98 -6.15 2.75
N PHE A 14 6.82 -5.68 2.28
CA PHE A 14 6.07 -4.61 2.91
C PHE A 14 5.53 -5.01 4.28
N VAL A 15 5.03 -6.24 4.42
CA VAL A 15 4.62 -6.80 5.72
C VAL A 15 5.81 -6.83 6.69
N VAL A 16 6.98 -7.32 6.26
CA VAL A 16 8.19 -7.37 7.09
C VAL A 16 8.64 -5.96 7.50
N SER A 17 8.61 -5.00 6.57
CA SER A 17 8.95 -3.60 6.89
C SER A 17 8.01 -2.98 7.92
N ILE A 18 6.69 -3.18 7.79
CA ILE A 18 5.72 -2.66 8.76
C ILE A 18 5.90 -3.29 10.14
N VAL A 19 6.02 -4.63 10.20
CA VAL A 19 6.20 -5.35 11.47
C VAL A 19 7.53 -4.97 12.12
N GLY A 20 8.60 -4.85 11.32
CA GLY A 20 9.91 -4.41 11.76
C GLY A 20 9.87 -2.99 12.33
N ALA A 21 9.25 -2.04 11.61
CA ALA A 21 9.06 -0.66 12.08
C ALA A 21 8.26 -0.61 13.39
N TYR A 22 7.17 -1.38 13.50
CA TYR A 22 6.36 -1.42 14.72
C TYR A 22 7.16 -1.93 15.93
N ILE A 23 7.83 -3.08 15.79
CA ILE A 23 8.60 -3.69 16.90
C ILE A 23 9.77 -2.80 17.31
N SER A 24 10.48 -2.21 16.34
CA SER A 24 11.62 -1.32 16.61
C SER A 24 11.19 -0.02 17.29
N GLY A 25 10.05 0.55 16.88
CA GLY A 25 9.47 1.72 17.53
C GLY A 25 9.12 1.45 19.00
N GLU A 26 8.42 0.34 19.27
CA GLU A 26 8.07 -0.06 20.65
C GLU A 26 9.29 -0.35 21.54
N ARG A 27 10.40 -0.83 20.94
CA ARG A 27 11.64 -1.13 21.66
C ARG A 27 12.58 0.07 21.80
N GLY A 28 12.22 1.24 21.26
CA GLY A 28 13.08 2.43 21.24
C GLY A 28 14.32 2.28 20.33
N ALA A 29 14.34 1.30 19.44
CA ALA A 29 15.42 1.10 18.47
C ALA A 29 15.20 1.99 17.24
N ILE A 30 15.41 3.31 17.41
CA ILE A 30 15.05 4.32 16.41
C ILE A 30 15.78 4.13 15.08
N ASP A 31 17.08 3.82 15.08
CA ASP A 31 17.83 3.54 13.83
C ASP A 31 17.18 2.40 13.02
N ALA A 32 16.77 1.32 13.71
CA ALA A 32 16.11 0.19 13.07
C ALA A 32 14.72 0.58 12.56
N HIS A 33 13.96 1.38 13.32
CA HIS A 33 12.66 1.90 12.92
C HIS A 33 12.77 2.73 11.63
N GLU A 34 13.77 3.59 11.54
CA GLU A 34 14.06 4.40 10.37
C GLU A 34 14.43 3.55 9.15
N TYR A 35 15.32 2.56 9.30
CA TYR A 35 15.65 1.65 8.20
C TYR A 35 14.42 0.90 7.68
N PHE A 36 13.55 0.43 8.57
CA PHE A 36 12.30 -0.21 8.17
C PHE A 36 11.32 0.77 7.51
N GLY A 37 11.26 2.02 7.98
CA GLY A 37 10.48 3.10 7.36
C GLY A 37 10.95 3.44 5.95
N LEU A 38 12.27 3.58 5.75
CA LEU A 38 12.90 3.80 4.44
C LEU A 38 12.66 2.62 3.50
N ALA A 39 12.79 1.39 3.99
CA ALA A 39 12.49 0.18 3.21
C ALA A 39 11.01 0.13 2.79
N ALA A 40 10.08 0.44 3.70
CA ALA A 40 8.66 0.54 3.38
C ALA A 40 8.39 1.63 2.32
N CYS A 41 9.03 2.79 2.43
CA CYS A 41 8.93 3.87 1.45
C CYS A 41 9.43 3.44 0.07
N GLY A 42 10.62 2.83 -0.01
CA GLY A 42 11.18 2.31 -1.26
C GLY A 42 10.30 1.24 -1.91
N LEU A 43 9.76 0.31 -1.11
CA LEU A 43 8.81 -0.71 -1.56
C LEU A 43 7.50 -0.08 -2.06
N LEU A 44 7.01 0.98 -1.41
CA LEU A 44 5.82 1.73 -1.84
C LEU A 44 6.05 2.39 -3.20
N VAL A 45 7.20 3.06 -3.40
CA VAL A 45 7.59 3.64 -4.69
C VAL A 45 7.69 2.56 -5.77
N PHE A 46 8.37 1.45 -5.48
CA PHE A 46 8.42 0.28 -6.37
C PHE A 46 7.01 -0.17 -6.74
N ARG A 47 6.10 -0.27 -5.79
CA ARG A 47 4.72 -0.72 -6.03
C ARG A 47 3.92 0.23 -6.90
N LEU A 48 4.12 1.53 -6.73
CA LEU A 48 3.51 2.56 -7.57
C LEU A 48 4.00 2.37 -9.01
N ILE A 49 5.32 2.34 -9.24
CA ILE A 49 5.92 2.14 -10.56
C ILE A 49 5.43 0.81 -11.19
N TRP A 50 5.49 -0.28 -10.44
CA TRP A 50 5.06 -1.60 -10.90
C TRP A 50 3.55 -1.66 -11.21
N GLY A 51 2.73 -0.86 -10.53
CA GLY A 51 1.30 -0.75 -10.83
C GLY A 51 0.99 0.02 -12.12
N PHE A 52 1.96 0.75 -12.69
CA PHE A 52 1.84 1.38 -14.01
C PHE A 52 2.52 0.56 -15.12
N VAL A 53 3.71 0.02 -14.85
CA VAL A 53 4.57 -0.63 -15.85
C VAL A 53 4.41 -2.16 -15.88
N GLY A 54 3.91 -2.76 -14.80
CA GLY A 54 3.83 -4.22 -14.63
C GLY A 54 2.84 -4.92 -15.57
N HIS A 55 2.81 -6.24 -15.43
CA HIS A 55 1.95 -7.16 -16.19
C HIS A 55 0.46 -6.81 -16.01
N GLU A 56 -0.39 -7.18 -16.97
CA GLU A 56 -1.81 -6.79 -17.00
C GLU A 56 -2.51 -7.00 -15.64
N THR A 57 -2.28 -8.12 -14.98
CA THR A 57 -2.82 -8.46 -13.66
C THR A 57 -2.39 -7.53 -12.50
N ALA A 58 -1.23 -6.89 -12.61
CA ALA A 58 -0.69 -5.99 -11.59
C ALA A 58 -1.06 -4.51 -11.81
N ARG A 59 -1.53 -4.16 -13.02
CA ARG A 59 -1.85 -2.78 -13.37
C ARG A 59 -3.05 -2.28 -12.59
N PHE A 60 -2.94 -1.06 -12.09
CA PHE A 60 -4.05 -0.37 -11.44
C PHE A 60 -5.30 -0.32 -12.33
N LYS A 61 -5.14 -0.22 -13.66
CA LYS A 61 -6.25 -0.22 -14.63
C LYS A 61 -7.10 -1.50 -14.64
N ASN A 62 -6.54 -2.65 -14.26
CA ASN A 62 -7.26 -3.93 -14.33
C ASN A 62 -8.14 -4.19 -13.10
N PHE A 63 -7.86 -3.53 -11.97
CA PHE A 63 -8.69 -3.63 -10.76
C PHE A 63 -9.43 -2.33 -10.41
N LEU A 64 -8.95 -1.15 -10.81
CA LEU A 64 -9.75 0.08 -10.81
C LEU A 64 -10.72 0.03 -11.99
N LYS A 65 -11.90 -0.55 -11.77
CA LYS A 65 -13.05 -0.23 -12.61
C LYS A 65 -13.29 1.28 -12.50
N GLY A 66 -13.52 1.95 -13.63
CA GLY A 66 -13.54 3.42 -13.70
C GLY A 66 -14.42 4.08 -12.62
N PRO A 67 -14.12 5.34 -12.24
CA PRO A 67 -14.69 6.00 -11.06
C PRO A 67 -16.24 5.96 -11.01
N ARG A 68 -16.91 5.96 -12.17
CA ARG A 68 -18.37 5.79 -12.28
C ARG A 68 -18.90 4.47 -11.71
N LEU A 69 -18.20 3.36 -11.91
CA LEU A 69 -18.58 2.05 -11.37
C LEU A 69 -18.36 1.96 -9.86
N ILE A 70 -17.33 2.63 -9.34
CA ILE A 70 -17.06 2.73 -7.91
C ILE A 70 -18.16 3.55 -7.20
N PHE A 71 -18.54 4.70 -7.76
CA PHE A 71 -19.64 5.52 -7.23
C PHE A 71 -20.99 4.81 -7.32
N ALA A 72 -21.26 4.08 -8.42
CA ALA A 72 -22.46 3.27 -8.54
C ALA A 72 -22.52 2.17 -7.48
N TYR A 73 -21.40 1.49 -7.23
CA TYR A 73 -21.31 0.43 -6.21
C TYR A 73 -21.43 0.96 -4.78
N LEU A 74 -20.80 2.10 -4.46
CA LEU A 74 -20.98 2.79 -3.17
C LEU A 74 -22.45 3.16 -2.95
N ARG A 75 -23.14 3.61 -4.00
CA ARG A 75 -24.57 3.93 -3.95
C ARG A 75 -25.43 2.68 -3.76
N ASP A 76 -25.08 1.55 -4.36
CA ASP A 76 -25.82 0.29 -4.22
C ASP A 76 -25.62 -0.35 -2.83
N ILE A 77 -24.42 -0.25 -2.25
CA ILE A 77 -24.16 -0.60 -0.85
C ILE A 77 -24.97 0.27 0.09
N LEU A 78 -24.98 1.59 -0.12
CA LEU A 78 -25.76 2.52 0.69
C LEU A 78 -27.27 2.24 0.58
N ARG A 79 -27.71 1.71 -0.57
CA ARG A 79 -29.09 1.26 -0.83
C ARG A 79 -29.38 -0.17 -0.36
N ARG A 80 -28.41 -0.88 0.26
CA ARG A 80 -28.50 -2.29 0.69
C ARG A 80 -28.90 -3.27 -0.44
N GLN A 81 -28.66 -2.91 -1.70
CA GLN A 81 -28.91 -3.78 -2.85
C GLN A 81 -27.59 -4.45 -3.24
N THR A 82 -27.10 -5.33 -2.38
CA THR A 82 -25.84 -6.05 -2.63
C THR A 82 -26.09 -7.18 -3.61
N THR A 83 -25.88 -6.94 -4.90
CA THR A 83 -25.73 -8.00 -5.90
C THR A 83 -24.37 -8.69 -5.68
N PRO A 84 -24.31 -10.03 -5.56
CA PRO A 84 -23.05 -10.74 -5.38
C PRO A 84 -22.18 -10.58 -6.63
N HIS A 85 -21.09 -9.81 -6.53
CA HIS A 85 -20.12 -9.68 -7.61
C HIS A 85 -19.02 -10.72 -7.40
N ALA A 86 -19.11 -11.84 -8.11
CA ALA A 86 -18.08 -12.87 -8.13
C ALA A 86 -16.80 -12.32 -8.81
N GLY A 87 -15.68 -12.30 -8.09
CA GLY A 87 -14.34 -12.12 -8.66
C GLY A 87 -13.55 -10.90 -8.16
N HIS A 88 -14.09 -9.69 -8.27
CA HIS A 88 -13.36 -8.46 -7.94
C HIS A 88 -14.21 -7.49 -7.14
N ASN A 89 -14.06 -7.54 -5.82
CA ASN A 89 -14.72 -6.64 -4.89
C ASN A 89 -14.20 -5.21 -5.11
N PRO A 90 -15.01 -4.25 -5.61
CA PRO A 90 -14.61 -2.85 -5.78
C PRO A 90 -14.12 -2.23 -4.47
N LEU A 91 -14.63 -2.75 -3.35
CA LEU A 91 -14.24 -2.36 -2.00
C LEU A 91 -12.82 -2.83 -1.66
N GLY A 92 -12.35 -3.95 -2.21
CA GLY A 92 -10.97 -4.38 -2.12
C GLY A 92 -10.01 -3.44 -2.87
N ALA A 93 -10.47 -2.82 -3.96
CA ALA A 93 -9.69 -1.83 -4.71
C ALA A 93 -9.46 -0.59 -3.86
N LEU A 94 -10.55 -0.11 -3.26
CA LEU A 94 -10.56 1.03 -2.36
C LEU A 94 -9.71 0.76 -1.12
N ALA A 95 -9.80 -0.43 -0.53
CA ALA A 95 -8.97 -0.81 0.61
C ALA A 95 -7.48 -0.77 0.27
N VAL A 96 -7.07 -1.27 -0.89
CA VAL A 96 -5.65 -1.21 -1.33
C VAL A 96 -5.19 0.23 -1.54
N ILE A 97 -6.01 1.08 -2.17
CA ILE A 97 -5.68 2.51 -2.34
C ILE A 97 -5.59 3.21 -0.98
N ALA A 98 -6.53 2.96 -0.09
CA ALA A 98 -6.54 3.54 1.25
C ALA A 98 -5.30 3.12 2.04
N LEU A 99 -4.92 1.84 2.01
CA LEU A 99 -3.73 1.33 2.67
C LEU A 99 -2.44 1.94 2.09
N LEU A 100 -2.32 2.01 0.76
CA LEU A 100 -1.17 2.64 0.13
C LEU A 100 -1.10 4.14 0.45
N GLY A 101 -2.24 4.83 0.48
CA GLY A 101 -2.33 6.24 0.83
C GLY A 101 -1.95 6.50 2.29
N LEU A 102 -2.49 5.71 3.22
CA LEU A 102 -2.17 5.79 4.65
C LEU A 102 -0.69 5.51 4.92
N MET A 103 -0.14 4.45 4.32
CA MET A 103 1.28 4.11 4.53
C MET A 103 2.21 5.11 3.83
N GLY A 104 1.81 5.64 2.67
CA GLY A 104 2.51 6.74 2.02
C GLY A 104 2.53 8.00 2.90
N ALA A 105 1.39 8.36 3.48
CA ALA A 105 1.29 9.49 4.40
C ALA A 105 2.20 9.28 5.62
N MET A 106 2.14 8.12 6.28
CA MET A 106 3.02 7.79 7.41
C MET A 106 4.51 7.86 7.04
N SER A 107 4.89 7.33 5.87
CA SER A 107 6.28 7.36 5.41
C SER A 107 6.76 8.80 5.16
N VAL A 108 5.95 9.65 4.53
CA VAL A 108 6.29 11.05 4.26
C VAL A 108 6.34 11.88 5.54
N THR A 109 5.39 11.70 6.46
CA THR A 109 5.41 12.42 7.75
C THR A 109 6.59 11.98 8.63
N GLY A 110 6.94 10.69 8.60
CA GLY A 110 8.09 10.16 9.32
C GLY A 110 9.41 10.76 8.85
N LEU A 111 9.60 10.91 7.53
CA LEU A 111 10.78 11.57 6.95
C LEU A 111 10.96 13.02 7.41
N TRP A 112 9.87 13.71 7.76
CA TRP A 112 9.89 15.10 8.24
C TRP A 112 10.12 15.23 9.75
N THR A 113 10.12 14.11 10.48
CA THR A 113 10.25 14.09 11.94
C THR A 113 11.70 13.84 12.39
N GLY A 114 12.57 13.39 11.47
CA GLY A 114 13.98 13.04 11.72
C GLY A 114 14.96 13.98 11.02
N ASP A 115 14.92 15.27 11.32
CA ASP A 115 15.93 16.24 10.81
C ASP A 115 17.25 16.19 11.62
N ASP A 116 17.33 15.41 12.70
CA ASP A 116 18.50 15.44 13.60
C ASP A 116 19.51 14.29 13.39
N ILE A 117 19.13 13.14 12.82
CA ILE A 117 20.01 11.94 12.81
C ILE A 117 20.82 11.79 11.51
N LEU A 118 20.29 12.18 10.34
CA LEU A 118 21.01 12.11 9.06
C LEU A 118 22.11 13.18 8.91
N TYR A 119 22.11 14.20 9.79
CA TYR A 119 23.08 15.29 9.78
C TYR A 119 24.13 15.21 10.90
N GLU A 120 24.12 14.16 11.73
CA GLU A 120 25.14 13.91 12.77
C GLU A 120 26.26 12.92 12.33
N ALA A 121 26.47 12.72 11.02
CA ALA A 121 27.57 11.90 10.50
C ALA A 121 28.91 12.67 10.36
#